data_AF-A0A970YQJ2-F1
#
_entry.id   AF-A0A970YQJ2-F1
#
_cell.length_a   1.000
_cell.length_b   1.000
_cell.length_c   1.000
_cell.angle_alpha   90.00
_cell.angle_beta   90.00
_cell.angle_gamma   90.00
#
_symmetry.space_group_name_H-M   'P 1'
#
loop_
_entity.id
_entity.type
_entity.pdbx_description
1 polymer ?
#
loop_
_entity_poly.entity_id
_entity_poly.type
_entity_poly.pdbx_seq_one_letter_code
_entity_poly.pdbx_strand_id
1 'polypeptide(L)'
;MKGQKSVGLVEVNEETGIRKYARPMGVIGAIIPVTNGEATPIFKSIAAIKGRNAIILAPHPKAAKTNMFVSERIRETLKMYGAPEDLVIPIEAEYVSIETSGELMKQVDFVLATGGTPMVRAAYSSGTPTIGVGTGNVVTIVDGSTDLDKVADMIIASKTFDNATSCSTENNIIVFESCYDQFVEAMAKKGAYTIKEDSEDKEKIVKTLWPNTPEDHVLNRHIVARPAAEIAELAGVKVPEGTKMIMVEENRGFGNEFPLTGEKLSPVAELRRAKDFEDALQQLEAILNYQGLGHSCGIHTADMEKAHIMGERVKVCKVVVNQAQSLVNSGAWTCGYPMSMTLGCGTWGHNSISHNATWKDLLNFTYVSTPIPSTQPTDEELFDGKTY
;
A
#
# COMPACT_ATOMS: atom_id res chain seq x y z
N MET A 1 -15.15 -2.43 -12.81
CA MET A 1 -16.54 -2.21 -12.32
C MET A 1 -17.60 -2.34 -13.41
N LYS A 2 -17.36 -1.83 -14.63
CA LYS A 2 -18.31 -1.92 -15.76
C LYS A 2 -18.78 -3.37 -15.99
N GLY A 3 -20.09 -3.54 -16.19
CA GLY A 3 -20.72 -4.85 -16.46
C GLY A 3 -20.88 -5.76 -15.23
N GLN A 4 -20.34 -5.41 -14.06
CA GLN A 4 -20.43 -6.26 -12.87
C GLN A 4 -21.71 -5.98 -12.09
N LYS A 5 -22.43 -7.05 -11.71
CA LYS A 5 -23.65 -6.96 -10.89
C LYS A 5 -23.31 -6.73 -9.42
N SER A 6 -24.04 -5.83 -8.77
CA SER A 6 -23.87 -5.49 -7.34
C SER A 6 -25.19 -5.38 -6.58
N VAL A 7 -26.30 -5.80 -7.20
CA VAL A 7 -27.66 -5.64 -6.66
C VAL A 7 -28.49 -6.88 -6.97
N GLY A 8 -29.20 -7.41 -5.98
CA GLY A 8 -30.08 -8.56 -6.17
C GLY A 8 -29.28 -9.82 -6.53
N LEU A 9 -29.84 -10.67 -7.40
CA LEU A 9 -29.19 -11.91 -7.84
C LEU A 9 -27.95 -11.59 -8.70
N VAL A 10 -26.77 -11.88 -8.16
CA VAL A 10 -25.48 -11.59 -8.82
C VAL A 10 -24.83 -12.83 -9.42
N GLU A 11 -25.13 -14.02 -8.91
CA GLU A 11 -24.54 -15.28 -9.36
C GLU A 11 -25.56 -16.42 -9.25
N VAL A 12 -25.55 -17.31 -10.24
CA VAL A 12 -26.32 -18.57 -10.25
C VAL A 12 -25.33 -19.67 -10.63
N ASN A 13 -25.17 -20.65 -9.75
CA ASN A 13 -24.39 -21.84 -9.99
C ASN A 13 -25.34 -23.05 -9.93
N GLU A 14 -25.78 -23.50 -11.10
CA GLU A 14 -26.75 -24.61 -11.22
C GLU A 14 -26.14 -25.96 -10.79
N GLU A 15 -24.83 -26.15 -10.97
CA GLU A 15 -24.10 -27.36 -10.56
C GLU A 15 -24.14 -27.55 -9.03
N THR A 16 -23.92 -26.47 -8.29
CA THR A 16 -23.95 -26.48 -6.81
C THR A 16 -25.34 -26.16 -6.24
N GLY A 17 -26.32 -25.81 -7.07
CA GLY A 17 -27.64 -25.36 -6.64
C GLY A 17 -27.64 -24.03 -5.87
N ILE A 18 -26.59 -23.23 -5.99
CA ILE A 18 -26.41 -21.97 -5.24
C ILE A 18 -26.83 -20.75 -6.05
N ARG A 19 -27.60 -19.87 -5.42
CA ARG A 19 -27.93 -18.53 -5.94
C ARG A 19 -27.45 -17.47 -4.95
N LYS A 20 -26.62 -16.53 -5.40
CA LYS A 20 -25.98 -15.50 -4.57
C LYS A 20 -26.61 -14.14 -4.81
N TYR A 21 -27.03 -13.47 -3.73
CA TYR A 21 -27.65 -12.16 -3.77
C TYR A 21 -26.78 -11.12 -3.06
N ALA A 22 -26.48 -10.00 -3.71
CA ALA A 22 -25.72 -8.90 -3.12
C ALA A 22 -26.63 -7.95 -2.31
N ARG A 23 -26.17 -7.59 -1.10
CA ARG A 23 -26.83 -6.67 -0.17
C ARG A 23 -25.82 -5.60 0.30
N PRO A 24 -26.23 -4.33 0.44
CA PRO A 24 -25.36 -3.31 1.03
C PRO A 24 -25.01 -3.68 2.48
N MET A 25 -23.87 -3.22 2.95
CA MET A 25 -23.49 -3.24 4.37
C MET A 25 -24.27 -2.19 5.17
N GLY A 26 -24.55 -1.03 4.57
CA GLY A 26 -25.26 0.07 5.23
C GLY A 26 -24.48 1.38 5.09
N VAL A 27 -24.07 1.97 6.21
CA VAL A 27 -23.24 3.17 6.30
C VAL A 27 -21.78 2.79 6.51
N ILE A 28 -20.90 3.27 5.61
CA ILE A 28 -19.46 3.08 5.70
C ILE A 28 -18.82 4.29 6.38
N GLY A 29 -18.09 4.09 7.47
CA GLY A 29 -17.18 5.10 8.04
C GLY A 29 -15.82 5.01 7.39
N ALA A 30 -15.40 6.05 6.66
CA ALA A 30 -14.17 6.04 5.90
C ALA A 30 -13.14 7.01 6.48
N ILE A 31 -12.08 6.46 7.07
CA ILE A 31 -10.93 7.24 7.51
C ILE A 31 -10.06 7.60 6.30
N ILE A 32 -9.73 8.88 6.14
CA ILE A 32 -8.99 9.42 4.99
C ILE A 32 -7.61 9.94 5.45
N PRO A 33 -6.50 9.46 4.86
CA PRO A 33 -5.16 9.88 5.25
C PRO A 33 -4.85 11.29 4.72
N VAL A 34 -3.82 11.92 5.28
CA VAL A 34 -3.32 13.21 4.78
C VAL A 34 -2.60 13.07 3.43
N THR A 35 -1.91 11.94 3.20
CA THR A 35 -1.04 11.73 2.03
C THR A 35 -1.79 11.60 0.71
N ASN A 36 -3.05 11.18 0.75
CA ASN A 36 -3.92 11.04 -0.42
C ASN A 36 -5.32 11.56 -0.09
N GLY A 37 -5.38 12.75 0.52
CA GLY A 37 -6.58 13.35 1.10
C GLY A 37 -7.63 13.74 0.07
N GLU A 38 -7.22 13.93 -1.18
CA GLU A 38 -8.03 14.26 -2.35
C GLU A 38 -8.48 13.03 -3.14
N ALA A 39 -7.60 12.03 -3.36
CA ALA A 39 -7.93 10.86 -4.16
C ALA A 39 -8.74 9.81 -3.37
N THR A 40 -8.37 9.54 -2.12
CA THR A 40 -8.99 8.46 -1.32
C THR A 40 -10.52 8.63 -1.16
N PRO A 41 -11.07 9.84 -0.91
CA PRO A 41 -12.52 10.05 -0.86
C PRO A 41 -13.24 9.62 -2.14
N ILE A 42 -12.64 9.87 -3.31
CA ILE A 42 -13.22 9.53 -4.61
C ILE A 42 -13.31 8.00 -4.75
N PHE A 43 -12.19 7.30 -4.54
CA PHE A 43 -12.15 5.83 -4.67
C PHE A 43 -13.10 5.14 -3.69
N LYS A 44 -13.12 5.56 -2.43
CA LYS A 44 -14.01 4.98 -1.41
C LYS A 44 -15.48 5.26 -1.71
N SER A 45 -15.81 6.47 -2.14
CA SER A 45 -17.19 6.83 -2.49
C SER A 45 -17.71 6.04 -3.70
N ILE A 46 -16.91 5.91 -4.76
CA ILE A 46 -17.28 5.09 -5.93
C ILE A 46 -17.53 3.64 -5.51
N ALA A 47 -16.66 3.08 -4.66
CA ALA A 47 -16.82 1.72 -4.17
C ALA A 47 -18.09 1.54 -3.32
N ALA A 48 -18.36 2.46 -2.39
CA ALA A 48 -19.53 2.43 -1.53
C ALA A 48 -20.83 2.55 -2.33
N ILE A 49 -20.92 3.55 -3.22
CA ILE A 49 -22.09 3.80 -4.07
C ILE A 49 -22.36 2.61 -4.99
N LYS A 50 -21.31 1.99 -5.56
CA LYS A 50 -21.45 0.79 -6.40
C LYS A 50 -22.15 -0.35 -5.66
N GLY A 51 -21.92 -0.48 -4.36
CA GLY A 51 -22.57 -1.44 -3.47
C GLY A 51 -23.91 -0.99 -2.89
N ARG A 52 -24.41 0.21 -3.23
CA ARG A 52 -25.59 0.87 -2.62
C ARG A 52 -25.42 1.19 -1.13
N ASN A 53 -24.20 1.47 -0.70
CA ASN A 53 -23.91 1.95 0.65
C ASN A 53 -23.90 3.49 0.67
N ALA A 54 -24.25 4.08 1.82
CA ALA A 54 -23.88 5.45 2.14
C ALA A 54 -22.47 5.48 2.74
N ILE A 55 -21.78 6.61 2.69
CA ILE A 55 -20.42 6.76 3.24
C ILE A 55 -20.26 8.10 3.96
N ILE A 56 -19.64 8.05 5.14
CA ILE A 56 -19.23 9.22 5.90
C ILE A 56 -17.70 9.32 5.86
N LEU A 57 -17.18 10.46 5.42
CA LEU A 57 -15.77 10.69 5.20
C LEU A 57 -15.16 11.44 6.40
N ALA A 58 -14.18 10.80 7.04
CA ALA A 58 -13.45 11.34 8.18
C ALA A 58 -11.99 11.64 7.81
N PRO A 59 -11.66 12.89 7.44
CA PRO A 59 -10.32 13.25 7.04
C PRO A 59 -9.36 13.45 8.20
N HIS A 60 -8.08 13.26 7.91
CA HIS A 60 -7.02 13.80 8.75
C HIS A 60 -7.19 15.33 8.88
N PRO A 61 -6.96 15.95 10.05
CA PRO A 61 -7.18 17.40 10.26
C PRO A 61 -6.50 18.30 9.24
N LYS A 62 -5.26 17.99 8.85
CA LYS A 62 -4.51 18.74 7.82
C LYS A 62 -5.12 18.67 6.41
N ALA A 63 -5.98 17.69 6.14
CA ALA A 63 -6.65 17.51 4.85
C ALA A 63 -8.14 17.89 4.90
N ALA A 64 -8.65 18.42 6.02
CA ALA A 64 -10.08 18.69 6.22
C ALA A 64 -10.69 19.55 5.10
N LYS A 65 -10.04 20.66 4.73
CA LYS A 65 -10.53 21.57 3.67
C LYS A 65 -10.50 20.93 2.28
N THR A 66 -9.44 20.19 1.97
CA THR A 66 -9.31 19.45 0.71
C THR A 66 -10.40 18.39 0.59
N ASN A 67 -10.64 17.65 1.68
CA ASN A 67 -11.67 16.63 1.76
C ASN A 67 -13.07 17.22 1.57
N MET A 68 -13.37 18.35 2.22
CA MET A 68 -14.63 19.08 2.00
C MET A 68 -14.81 19.45 0.54
N PHE A 69 -13.80 20.09 -0.08
CA PHE A 69 -13.87 20.48 -1.49
C PHE A 69 -14.16 19.30 -2.42
N VAL A 70 -13.45 18.18 -2.25
CA VAL A 70 -13.66 16.97 -3.07
C VAL A 70 -15.03 16.36 -2.83
N SER A 71 -15.47 16.30 -1.57
CA SER A 71 -16.76 15.72 -1.20
C SER A 71 -17.93 16.51 -1.78
N GLU A 72 -17.86 17.84 -1.77
CA GLU A 72 -18.88 18.69 -2.42
C GLU A 72 -18.96 18.43 -3.93
N ARG A 73 -17.83 18.24 -4.62
CA ARG A 73 -17.85 17.87 -6.05
C ARG A 73 -18.52 16.52 -6.29
N ILE A 74 -18.31 15.55 -5.39
CA ILE A 74 -18.98 14.25 -5.47
C ILE A 74 -20.49 14.42 -5.25
N ARG A 75 -20.90 15.19 -4.24
CA ARG A 75 -22.31 15.48 -3.92
C ARG A 75 -23.03 16.21 -5.07
N GLU A 76 -22.41 17.24 -5.64
CA GLU A 76 -22.92 17.93 -6.83
C GLU A 76 -23.09 16.99 -8.03
N THR A 77 -22.15 16.06 -8.20
CA THR A 77 -22.25 15.04 -9.24
C THR A 77 -23.43 14.12 -8.98
N LEU A 78 -23.63 13.65 -7.74
CA LEU A 78 -24.81 12.84 -7.37
C LEU A 78 -26.12 13.57 -7.68
N LYS A 79 -26.22 14.84 -7.30
CA LYS A 79 -27.37 15.71 -7.59
C LYS A 79 -27.66 15.81 -9.08
N MET A 80 -26.62 15.99 -9.91
CA MET A 80 -26.74 16.08 -11.37
C MET A 80 -27.38 14.83 -11.98
N TYR A 81 -27.13 13.66 -11.40
CA TYR A 81 -27.72 12.39 -11.84
C TYR A 81 -29.01 12.02 -11.09
N GLY A 82 -29.57 12.92 -10.27
CA GLY A 82 -30.78 12.69 -9.49
C GLY A 82 -30.60 11.68 -8.35
N ALA A 83 -29.37 11.40 -7.94
CA ALA A 83 -29.08 10.56 -6.78
C ALA A 83 -29.08 11.42 -5.49
N PRO A 84 -29.41 10.83 -4.32
CA PRO A 84 -29.33 11.54 -3.05
C PRO A 84 -27.90 12.00 -2.76
N GLU A 85 -27.72 13.29 -2.49
CA GLU A 85 -26.42 13.89 -2.16
C GLU A 85 -25.84 13.25 -0.88
N ASP A 86 -26.71 12.89 0.06
CA ASP A 86 -26.37 12.29 1.36
C ASP A 86 -25.92 10.83 1.28
N LEU A 87 -25.77 10.27 0.07
CA LEU A 87 -24.98 9.05 -0.11
C LEU A 87 -23.50 9.27 0.25
N VAL A 88 -23.01 10.51 0.20
CA VAL A 88 -21.63 10.87 0.58
C VAL A 88 -21.68 12.08 1.51
N ILE A 89 -21.29 11.91 2.77
CA ILE A 89 -21.31 12.95 3.78
C ILE A 89 -19.89 13.18 4.29
N PRO A 90 -19.27 14.36 4.06
CA PRO A 90 -18.03 14.70 4.73
C PRO A 90 -18.29 15.14 6.18
N ILE A 91 -17.37 14.83 7.10
CA ILE A 91 -17.31 15.55 8.37
C ILE A 91 -16.88 16.99 8.06
N GLU A 92 -17.69 17.95 8.50
CA GLU A 92 -17.40 19.37 8.30
C GLU A 92 -16.05 19.74 8.92
N ALA A 93 -15.30 20.61 8.25
CA ALA A 93 -13.89 20.86 8.58
C ALA A 93 -13.66 21.31 10.04
N GLU A 94 -14.61 22.00 10.65
CA GLU A 94 -14.58 22.45 12.04
C GLU A 94 -14.81 21.34 13.08
N TYR A 95 -15.42 20.22 12.68
CA TYR A 95 -15.67 19.06 13.53
C TYR A 95 -14.65 17.93 13.34
N VAL A 96 -13.66 18.11 12.46
CA VAL A 96 -12.63 17.09 12.21
C VAL A 96 -11.70 16.96 13.41
N SER A 97 -11.82 15.84 14.13
CA SER A 97 -10.93 15.48 15.24
C SER A 97 -10.74 13.97 15.37
N ILE A 98 -9.78 13.56 16.21
CA ILE A 98 -9.56 12.14 16.54
C ILE A 98 -10.78 11.58 17.28
N GLU A 99 -11.38 12.37 18.18
CA GLU A 99 -12.57 12.02 18.94
C GLU A 99 -13.77 11.82 18.01
N THR A 100 -14.00 12.74 17.06
CA THR A 100 -15.07 12.60 16.05
C THR A 100 -14.87 11.34 15.21
N SER A 101 -13.63 11.04 14.79
CA SER A 101 -13.32 9.81 14.05
C SER A 101 -13.58 8.57 14.91
N GLY A 102 -13.19 8.60 16.18
CA GLY A 102 -13.42 7.52 17.15
C GLY A 102 -14.90 7.25 17.39
N GLU A 103 -15.71 8.30 17.46
CA GLU A 103 -17.15 8.17 17.64
C GLU A 103 -17.86 7.69 16.36
N LEU A 104 -17.47 8.22 15.20
CA LEU A 104 -17.94 7.72 13.90
C LEU A 104 -17.75 6.21 13.78
N MET A 105 -16.55 5.71 14.10
CA MET A 105 -16.21 4.29 13.94
C MET A 105 -17.12 3.36 14.75
N LYS A 106 -17.72 3.82 15.85
CA LYS A 106 -18.66 3.04 16.68
C LYS A 106 -20.11 3.06 16.17
N GLN A 107 -20.48 4.06 15.37
CA GLN A 107 -21.86 4.30 14.98
C GLN A 107 -22.20 3.82 13.55
N VAL A 108 -21.18 3.53 12.74
CA VAL A 108 -21.34 3.03 11.37
C VAL A 108 -21.46 1.51 11.32
N ASP A 109 -21.96 0.96 10.22
CA ASP A 109 -22.09 -0.49 10.03
C ASP A 109 -20.76 -1.16 9.65
N PHE A 110 -19.84 -0.38 9.05
CA PHE A 110 -18.55 -0.87 8.60
C PHE A 110 -17.50 0.25 8.55
N VAL A 111 -16.26 -0.04 8.93
CA VAL A 111 -15.15 0.92 8.85
C VAL A 111 -14.17 0.55 7.74
N LEU A 112 -13.88 1.52 6.86
CA LEU A 112 -12.80 1.42 5.88
C LEU A 112 -11.67 2.36 6.30
N ALA A 113 -10.70 1.83 7.05
CA ALA A 113 -9.65 2.60 7.70
C ALA A 113 -8.37 2.70 6.84
N THR A 114 -8.07 3.89 6.33
CA THR A 114 -6.80 4.20 5.67
C THR A 114 -6.09 5.31 6.43
N GLY A 115 -5.03 4.95 7.14
CA GLY A 115 -4.28 5.86 8.00
C GLY A 115 -3.13 5.12 8.67
N GLY A 116 -2.42 5.82 9.57
CA GLY A 116 -1.32 5.20 10.31
C GLY A 116 -1.79 4.11 11.27
N THR A 117 -0.85 3.26 11.69
CA THR A 117 -1.06 2.11 12.58
C THR A 117 -1.93 2.40 13.82
N PRO A 118 -1.75 3.54 14.54
CA PRO A 118 -2.61 3.84 15.70
C PRO A 118 -4.09 3.98 15.34
N MET A 119 -4.39 4.61 14.19
CA MET A 119 -5.76 4.82 13.73
C MET A 119 -6.39 3.52 13.23
N VAL A 120 -5.63 2.68 12.51
CA VAL A 120 -6.10 1.36 12.08
C VAL A 120 -6.39 0.47 13.28
N ARG A 121 -5.53 0.47 14.29
CA ARG A 121 -5.77 -0.26 15.55
C ARG A 121 -7.03 0.24 16.26
N ALA A 122 -7.24 1.55 16.31
CA ALA A 122 -8.46 2.13 16.88
C ALA A 122 -9.72 1.66 16.11
N ALA A 123 -9.66 1.60 14.78
CA ALA A 123 -10.75 1.09 13.95
C ALA A 123 -11.10 -0.36 14.28
N TYR A 124 -10.11 -1.27 14.29
CA TYR A 124 -10.34 -2.67 14.69
C TYR A 124 -10.80 -2.83 16.15
N SER A 125 -10.52 -1.86 17.02
CA SER A 125 -10.95 -1.88 18.43
C SER A 125 -12.31 -1.20 18.65
N SER A 126 -12.94 -0.65 17.61
CA SER A 126 -14.19 0.13 17.72
C SER A 126 -15.43 -0.72 18.06
N GLY A 127 -15.35 -2.04 17.85
CA GLY A 127 -16.50 -2.95 17.90
C GLY A 127 -17.19 -3.13 16.54
N THR A 128 -16.83 -2.33 15.54
CA THR A 128 -17.41 -2.36 14.19
C THR A 128 -16.54 -3.18 13.22
N PRO A 129 -17.11 -4.02 12.35
CA PRO A 129 -16.36 -4.71 11.30
C PRO A 129 -15.51 -3.73 10.47
N THR A 130 -14.24 -4.08 10.26
CA THR A 130 -13.24 -3.15 9.72
C THR A 130 -12.38 -3.79 8.64
N ILE A 131 -12.12 -3.04 7.56
CA ILE A 131 -10.96 -3.23 6.69
C ILE A 131 -9.98 -2.10 6.97
N GLY A 132 -8.80 -2.48 7.45
CA GLY A 132 -7.66 -1.60 7.64
C GLY A 132 -6.57 -1.79 6.59
N VAL A 133 -5.53 -0.98 6.71
CA VAL A 133 -4.27 -1.09 5.95
C VAL A 133 -3.11 -1.35 6.90
N GLY A 134 -1.95 -1.74 6.36
CA GLY A 134 -0.70 -1.85 7.10
C GLY A 134 0.30 -0.76 6.71
N THR A 135 1.46 -0.80 7.36
CA THR A 135 2.59 0.07 7.04
C THR A 135 3.30 -0.41 5.78
N GLY A 136 3.65 0.52 4.88
CA GLY A 136 4.46 0.22 3.72
C GLY A 136 5.96 0.33 4.04
N ASN A 137 6.78 -0.55 3.50
CA ASN A 137 8.24 -0.45 3.55
C ASN A 137 8.85 -1.21 2.37
N VAL A 138 8.44 -0.84 1.17
CA VAL A 138 8.68 -1.64 -0.03
C VAL A 138 10.17 -1.88 -0.25
N VAL A 139 10.51 -3.16 -0.45
CA VAL A 139 11.83 -3.63 -0.83
C VAL A 139 11.81 -4.06 -2.28
N THR A 140 12.77 -3.59 -3.07
CA THR A 140 12.93 -4.00 -4.47
C THR A 140 14.30 -4.65 -4.67
N ILE A 141 14.32 -5.85 -5.26
CA ILE A 141 15.53 -6.57 -5.66
C ILE A 141 15.88 -6.25 -7.12
N VAL A 142 17.15 -6.01 -7.43
CA VAL A 142 17.68 -5.83 -8.78
C VAL A 142 18.78 -6.85 -9.03
N ASP A 143 18.57 -7.77 -9.97
CA ASP A 143 19.51 -8.87 -10.23
C ASP A 143 20.41 -8.68 -11.46
N GLY A 144 20.20 -7.58 -12.21
CA GLY A 144 20.97 -7.24 -13.42
C GLY A 144 20.55 -7.97 -14.69
N SER A 145 19.56 -8.88 -14.64
CA SER A 145 19.07 -9.60 -15.82
C SER A 145 18.05 -8.80 -16.65
N THR A 146 17.51 -7.71 -16.08
CA THR A 146 16.68 -6.74 -16.78
C THR A 146 17.49 -5.49 -17.10
N ASP A 147 17.20 -4.87 -18.26
CA ASP A 147 17.78 -3.61 -18.71
C ASP A 147 17.80 -2.53 -17.60
N LEU A 148 18.99 -2.24 -17.07
CA LEU A 148 19.17 -1.40 -15.89
C LEU A 148 18.74 0.06 -16.11
N ASP A 149 18.79 0.57 -17.34
CA ASP A 149 18.28 1.92 -17.64
C ASP A 149 16.77 1.98 -17.50
N LYS A 150 16.05 0.91 -17.90
CA LYS A 150 14.60 0.78 -17.69
C LYS A 150 14.27 0.56 -16.22
N VAL A 151 15.07 -0.23 -15.52
CA VAL A 151 14.93 -0.42 -14.06
C VAL A 151 15.05 0.93 -13.35
N ALA A 152 16.05 1.73 -13.70
CA ALA A 152 16.24 3.07 -13.14
C ALA A 152 15.04 4.00 -13.43
N ASP A 153 14.50 3.98 -14.66
CA ASP A 153 13.28 4.74 -15.00
C ASP A 153 12.09 4.33 -14.13
N MET A 154 11.89 3.03 -13.90
CA MET A 154 10.79 2.52 -13.07
C MET A 154 10.93 2.91 -11.60
N ILE A 155 12.11 2.75 -11.01
CA ILE A 155 12.37 3.09 -9.61
C ILE A 155 12.25 4.61 -9.40
N ILE A 156 12.80 5.42 -10.31
CA ILE A 156 12.67 6.89 -10.22
C ILE A 156 11.21 7.30 -10.36
N ALA A 157 10.48 6.78 -11.34
CA ALA A 157 9.06 7.10 -11.51
C ALA A 157 8.25 6.72 -10.27
N SER A 158 8.52 5.55 -9.68
CA SER A 158 7.84 5.07 -8.47
C SER A 158 8.17 5.92 -7.25
N LYS A 159 9.47 6.15 -6.97
CA LYS A 159 9.92 6.83 -5.75
C LYS A 159 9.64 8.32 -5.75
N THR A 160 9.67 8.97 -6.92
CA THR A 160 9.50 10.42 -7.02
C THR A 160 8.05 10.84 -7.22
N PHE A 161 7.16 9.88 -7.51
CA PHE A 161 5.72 10.14 -7.60
C PHE A 161 5.20 10.76 -6.30
N ASP A 162 4.63 11.96 -6.43
CA ASP A 162 4.09 12.76 -5.32
C ASP A 162 5.05 12.86 -4.13
N ASN A 163 6.36 13.00 -4.41
CA ASN A 163 7.44 13.03 -3.40
C ASN A 163 7.40 11.85 -2.41
N ALA A 164 7.04 10.65 -2.89
CA ALA A 164 6.99 9.42 -2.12
C ALA A 164 5.93 9.37 -1.00
N THR A 165 4.79 10.03 -1.17
CA THR A 165 3.63 9.93 -0.26
C THR A 165 2.99 8.55 -0.22
N SER A 166 3.17 7.75 -1.27
CA SER A 166 2.63 6.40 -1.36
C SER A 166 3.39 5.42 -0.46
N CYS A 167 2.63 4.66 0.34
CA CYS A 167 3.14 3.51 1.12
C CYS A 167 3.74 2.41 0.24
N SER A 168 3.50 2.46 -1.08
CA SER A 168 4.04 1.53 -2.06
C SER A 168 5.37 1.99 -2.69
N THR A 169 5.95 3.10 -2.25
CA THR A 169 7.24 3.58 -2.76
C THR A 169 8.41 2.76 -2.20
N GLU A 170 9.44 2.56 -3.03
CA GLU A 170 10.67 1.86 -2.67
C GLU A 170 11.34 2.56 -1.49
N ASN A 171 11.49 1.83 -0.40
CA ASN A 171 12.24 2.29 0.77
C ASN A 171 13.62 1.67 0.80
N ASN A 172 13.78 0.46 0.27
CA ASN A 172 15.02 -0.31 0.29
C ASN A 172 15.26 -0.93 -1.09
N ILE A 173 16.48 -0.80 -1.60
CA ILE A 173 16.88 -1.30 -2.90
C ILE A 173 18.05 -2.26 -2.69
N ILE A 174 17.80 -3.55 -2.93
CA ILE A 174 18.80 -4.60 -2.83
C ILE A 174 19.30 -4.91 -4.24
N VAL A 175 20.60 -4.72 -4.48
CA VAL A 175 21.20 -4.87 -5.81
C VAL A 175 22.28 -5.92 -5.76
N PHE A 176 22.29 -6.82 -6.74
CA PHE A 176 23.32 -7.84 -6.82
C PHE A 176 24.69 -7.21 -7.03
N GLU A 177 25.71 -7.74 -6.33
CA GLU A 177 27.08 -7.26 -6.43
C GLU A 177 27.59 -7.21 -7.88
N SER A 178 27.17 -8.18 -8.70
CA SER A 178 27.56 -8.30 -10.11
C SER A 178 27.07 -7.16 -11.02
N CYS A 179 26.03 -6.43 -10.63
CA CYS A 179 25.45 -5.34 -11.43
C CYS A 179 25.36 -4.00 -10.69
N TYR A 180 25.89 -3.92 -9.46
CA TYR A 180 25.74 -2.77 -8.59
C TYR A 180 26.22 -1.45 -9.20
N ASP A 181 27.46 -1.43 -9.71
CA ASP A 181 28.05 -0.17 -10.20
C ASP A 181 27.33 0.32 -11.46
N GLN A 182 26.92 -0.61 -12.34
CA GLN A 182 26.10 -0.30 -13.52
C GLN A 182 24.72 0.24 -13.13
N PHE A 183 24.10 -0.33 -12.10
CA PHE A 183 22.82 0.14 -11.59
C PHE A 183 22.93 1.55 -11.00
N VAL A 184 23.97 1.82 -10.18
CA VAL A 184 24.21 3.15 -9.61
C VAL A 184 24.44 4.19 -10.72
N GLU A 185 25.18 3.84 -11.78
CA GLU A 185 25.37 4.71 -12.94
C GLU A 185 24.05 4.99 -13.67
N ALA A 186 23.23 3.97 -13.90
CA ALA A 186 21.91 4.12 -14.50
C ALA A 186 21.00 5.04 -13.66
N MET A 187 20.95 4.84 -12.35
CA MET A 187 20.20 5.68 -11.42
C MET A 187 20.69 7.14 -11.43
N ALA A 188 22.01 7.36 -11.46
CA ALA A 188 22.59 8.69 -11.54
C ALA A 188 22.16 9.43 -12.82
N LYS A 189 22.15 8.74 -13.98
CA LYS A 189 21.65 9.31 -15.25
C LYS A 189 20.20 9.76 -15.18
N LYS A 190 19.39 9.19 -14.28
CA LYS A 190 17.96 9.52 -14.10
C LYS A 190 17.70 10.55 -13.00
N GLY A 191 18.75 11.00 -12.30
CA GLY A 191 18.70 12.05 -11.28
C GLY A 191 18.71 11.53 -9.84
N ALA A 192 19.17 10.29 -9.59
CA ALA A 192 19.47 9.84 -8.24
C ALA A 192 20.86 10.32 -7.78
N TYR A 193 20.99 10.64 -6.50
CA TYR A 193 22.28 10.94 -5.87
C TYR A 193 22.59 9.88 -4.81
N THR A 194 23.75 9.22 -4.92
CA THR A 194 24.17 8.18 -3.98
C THR A 194 25.09 8.74 -2.90
N ILE A 195 24.73 8.55 -1.64
CA ILE A 195 25.57 8.79 -0.47
C ILE A 195 26.19 7.46 -0.06
N LYS A 196 27.53 7.45 0.00
CA LYS A 196 28.33 6.27 0.34
C LYS A 196 28.24 5.92 1.83
N GLU A 197 28.44 4.64 2.13
CA GLU A 197 28.28 4.09 3.47
C GLU A 197 29.16 4.78 4.53
N ASP A 198 30.40 5.10 4.18
CA ASP A 198 31.39 5.74 5.07
C ASP A 198 31.40 7.28 4.97
N SER A 199 30.42 7.88 4.28
CA SER A 199 30.35 9.34 4.12
C SER A 199 29.74 10.01 5.35
N GLU A 200 30.31 11.13 5.79
CA GLU A 200 29.71 11.99 6.84
C GLU A 200 28.29 12.47 6.48
N ASP A 201 27.98 12.58 5.19
CA ASP A 201 26.65 12.99 4.73
C ASP A 201 25.57 11.94 5.06
N LYS A 202 25.95 10.67 5.25
CA LYS A 202 25.03 9.62 5.69
C LYS A 202 24.46 9.95 7.07
N GLU A 203 25.32 10.29 8.03
CA GLU A 203 24.90 10.61 9.40
C GLU A 203 23.99 11.83 9.44
N LYS A 204 24.31 12.86 8.64
CA LYS A 204 23.48 14.06 8.51
C LYS A 204 22.09 13.74 7.98
N ILE A 205 22.00 12.94 6.92
CA ILE A 205 20.70 12.51 6.36
C ILE A 205 19.93 11.66 7.37
N VAL A 206 20.57 10.68 8.01
CA VAL A 206 19.93 9.83 9.01
C VAL A 206 19.37 10.67 10.17
N LYS A 207 20.15 11.60 10.72
CA LYS A 207 19.68 12.53 11.77
C LYS A 207 18.57 13.47 11.29
N THR A 208 18.55 13.81 10.01
CA THR A 208 17.49 14.65 9.45
C THR A 208 16.18 13.91 9.30
N LEU A 209 16.24 12.62 8.90
CA LEU A 209 15.08 11.74 8.78
C LEU A 209 14.53 11.33 10.15
N TRP A 210 15.42 11.01 11.09
CA TRP A 210 15.10 10.60 12.47
C TRP A 210 15.90 11.43 13.48
N PRO A 211 15.39 12.59 13.92
CA PRO A 211 16.10 13.52 14.80
C PRO A 211 16.48 12.92 16.15
N ASN A 212 15.66 11.99 16.65
CA ASN A 212 15.82 11.32 17.93
C ASN A 212 16.35 9.88 17.78
N THR A 213 17.00 9.53 16.68
CA THR A 213 17.68 8.22 16.61
C THR A 213 18.94 8.26 17.50
N PRO A 214 19.26 7.21 18.29
CA PRO A 214 18.62 5.90 18.37
C PRO A 214 17.50 5.78 19.42
N GLU A 215 17.11 6.87 20.10
CA GLU A 215 16.08 6.85 21.15
C GLU A 215 14.69 6.44 20.63
N ASP A 216 14.31 6.91 19.44
CA ASP A 216 13.11 6.51 18.72
C ASP A 216 13.31 6.53 17.18
N HIS A 217 12.36 5.95 16.45
CA HIS A 217 12.33 5.95 14.98
C HIS A 217 11.15 6.76 14.42
N VAL A 218 10.81 7.85 15.10
CA VAL A 218 9.78 8.77 14.61
C VAL A 218 10.37 9.61 13.48
N LEU A 219 9.75 9.51 12.30
CA LEU A 219 10.13 10.32 11.15
C LEU A 219 9.93 11.81 11.43
N ASN A 220 10.89 12.62 11.01
CA ASN A 220 10.79 14.06 10.99
C ASN A 220 9.64 14.49 10.05
N ARG A 221 8.55 15.04 10.59
CA ARG A 221 7.42 15.52 9.77
C ARG A 221 7.79 16.53 8.67
N HIS A 222 8.95 17.19 8.77
CA HIS A 222 9.42 18.17 7.81
C HIS A 222 10.04 17.56 6.56
N ILE A 223 10.33 16.26 6.53
CA ILE A 223 10.83 15.56 5.33
C ILE A 223 9.71 14.87 4.52
N VAL A 224 8.57 14.64 5.15
CA VAL A 224 7.45 13.88 4.55
C VAL A 224 6.93 14.62 3.33
N ALA A 225 6.90 13.93 2.19
CA ALA A 225 6.44 14.47 0.91
C ALA A 225 7.20 15.73 0.43
N ARG A 226 8.46 15.92 0.87
CA ARG A 226 9.31 17.02 0.38
C ARG A 226 10.22 16.57 -0.76
N PRO A 227 10.58 17.48 -1.68
CA PRO A 227 11.58 17.20 -2.70
C PRO A 227 12.93 16.77 -2.11
N ALA A 228 13.66 15.89 -2.81
CA ALA A 228 14.98 15.43 -2.39
C ALA A 228 15.96 16.57 -2.10
N ALA A 229 15.96 17.62 -2.92
CA ALA A 229 16.83 18.78 -2.76
C ALA A 229 16.59 19.52 -1.43
N GLU A 230 15.33 19.66 -1.01
CA GLU A 230 15.00 20.32 0.26
C GLU A 230 15.40 19.46 1.47
N ILE A 231 15.28 18.13 1.35
CA ILE A 231 15.74 17.21 2.41
C ILE A 231 17.26 17.28 2.55
N ALA A 232 17.98 17.34 1.42
CA ALA A 232 19.43 17.53 1.42
C ALA A 232 19.83 18.88 2.04
N GLU A 233 19.14 19.96 1.69
CA GLU A 233 19.35 21.29 2.29
C GLU A 233 19.12 21.27 3.81
N LEU A 234 18.02 20.66 4.26
CA LEU A 234 17.72 20.49 5.68
C LEU A 234 18.80 19.70 6.43
N ALA A 235 19.43 18.73 5.76
CA ALA A 235 20.53 17.95 6.28
C ALA A 235 21.90 18.66 6.19
N GLY A 236 22.00 19.80 5.50
CA GLY A 236 23.28 20.43 5.20
C GLY A 236 24.17 19.61 4.25
N VAL A 237 23.55 18.78 3.40
CA VAL A 237 24.21 17.95 2.39
C VAL A 237 24.08 18.62 1.03
N LYS A 238 25.20 18.76 0.31
CA LYS A 238 25.19 19.32 -1.05
C LYS A 238 24.90 18.21 -2.05
N VAL A 239 23.85 18.39 -2.84
CA VAL A 239 23.49 17.49 -3.95
C VAL A 239 23.48 18.25 -5.28
N PRO A 240 23.69 17.58 -6.42
CA PRO A 240 23.58 18.22 -7.73
C PRO A 240 22.19 18.84 -7.97
N GLU A 241 22.15 19.91 -8.76
CA GLU A 241 20.89 20.50 -9.21
C GLU A 241 20.07 19.47 -10.00
N GLY A 242 18.75 19.46 -9.79
CA GLY A 242 17.86 18.48 -10.43
C GLY A 242 17.85 17.09 -9.80
N THR A 243 18.52 16.90 -8.64
CA THR A 243 18.41 15.66 -7.85
C THR A 243 16.95 15.37 -7.51
N LYS A 244 16.46 14.20 -7.95
CA LYS A 244 15.08 13.76 -7.74
C LYS A 244 14.94 12.81 -6.55
N MET A 245 15.99 12.06 -6.26
CA MET A 245 16.01 11.00 -5.24
C MET A 245 17.40 10.90 -4.62
N ILE A 246 17.46 10.59 -3.33
CA ILE A 246 18.72 10.26 -2.63
C ILE A 246 18.72 8.76 -2.31
N MET A 247 19.82 8.09 -2.64
CA MET A 247 20.08 6.71 -2.24
C MET A 247 21.19 6.71 -1.19
N VAL A 248 21.00 6.00 -0.08
CA VAL A 248 21.98 5.96 1.01
C VAL A 248 22.43 4.53 1.23
N GLU A 249 23.73 4.28 1.13
CA GLU A 249 24.30 2.94 1.32
C GLU A 249 24.24 2.49 2.80
N GLU A 250 23.71 1.29 3.06
CA GLU A 250 23.71 0.65 4.39
C GLU A 250 23.78 -0.88 4.28
N ASN A 251 24.98 -1.44 4.40
CA ASN A 251 25.25 -2.89 4.37
C ASN A 251 25.58 -3.45 5.77
N ARG A 252 25.61 -2.63 6.83
CA ARG A 252 26.07 -3.06 8.16
C ARG A 252 25.01 -3.83 8.96
N GLY A 253 23.72 -3.68 8.64
CA GLY A 253 22.67 -4.42 9.33
C GLY A 253 21.23 -4.00 9.03
N PHE A 254 20.34 -4.35 9.98
CA PHE A 254 18.88 -4.25 9.86
C PHE A 254 18.23 -3.84 11.17
N GLY A 255 17.01 -3.31 11.06
CA GLY A 255 16.17 -3.12 12.22
C GLY A 255 16.49 -1.84 12.97
N ASN A 256 16.29 -1.88 14.29
CA ASN A 256 16.31 -0.68 15.11
C ASN A 256 17.65 0.06 15.10
N GLU A 257 18.77 -0.66 15.03
CA GLU A 257 20.11 -0.05 14.97
C GLU A 257 20.40 0.59 13.60
N PHE A 258 19.60 0.25 12.58
CA PHE A 258 19.78 0.65 11.18
C PHE A 258 18.47 1.21 10.63
N PRO A 259 18.04 2.42 11.08
CA PRO A 259 16.72 2.96 10.80
C PRO A 259 16.46 3.22 9.30
N LEU A 260 17.52 3.33 8.50
CA LEU A 260 17.42 3.37 7.03
C LEU A 260 16.67 2.17 6.45
N THR A 261 16.61 1.03 7.16
CA THR A 261 15.82 -0.13 6.73
C THR A 261 14.29 0.06 6.85
N GLY A 262 13.82 1.12 7.50
CA GLY A 262 12.39 1.40 7.72
C GLY A 262 11.75 2.30 6.66
N GLU A 263 10.47 2.63 6.85
CA GLU A 263 9.75 3.56 5.96
C GLU A 263 10.28 4.99 6.08
N LYS A 264 10.32 5.73 4.97
CA LYS A 264 10.87 7.09 4.90
C LYS A 264 9.90 8.17 4.40
N LEU A 265 8.78 7.80 3.77
CA LEU A 265 7.73 8.70 3.22
C LEU A 265 8.28 9.96 2.52
N SER A 266 9.41 9.79 1.83
CA SER A 266 10.16 10.85 1.16
C SER A 266 11.00 10.25 0.03
N PRO A 267 11.53 11.06 -0.90
CA PRO A 267 12.42 10.62 -1.98
C PRO A 267 13.82 10.16 -1.53
N VAL A 268 13.92 9.52 -0.36
CA VAL A 268 15.13 8.86 0.15
C VAL A 268 14.91 7.36 0.19
N ALA A 269 15.82 6.58 -0.39
CA ALA A 269 15.85 5.12 -0.27
C ALA A 269 17.18 4.64 0.30
N GLU A 270 17.12 3.51 0.96
CA GLU A 270 18.29 2.73 1.33
C GLU A 270 18.76 1.92 0.11
N LEU A 271 20.07 1.74 -0.02
CA LEU A 271 20.72 1.00 -1.10
C LEU A 271 21.74 0.00 -0.53
N ARG A 272 21.62 -1.27 -0.90
CA ARG A 272 22.53 -2.32 -0.41
C ARG A 272 22.90 -3.34 -1.45
N ARG A 273 23.99 -4.04 -1.16
CA ARG A 273 24.54 -5.13 -1.96
C ARG A 273 24.02 -6.47 -1.47
N ALA A 274 23.72 -7.36 -2.40
CA ALA A 274 23.51 -8.77 -2.13
C ALA A 274 24.44 -9.61 -3.02
N LYS A 275 25.00 -10.68 -2.47
CA LYS A 275 25.89 -11.59 -3.20
C LYS A 275 25.15 -12.33 -4.30
N ASP A 276 23.95 -12.80 -3.98
CA ASP A 276 23.10 -13.58 -4.85
C ASP A 276 21.62 -13.44 -4.42
N PHE A 277 20.77 -14.27 -5.03
CA PHE A 277 19.33 -14.25 -4.80
C PHE A 277 18.94 -14.70 -3.39
N GLU A 278 19.61 -15.70 -2.82
CA GLU A 278 19.28 -16.21 -1.49
C GLU A 278 19.66 -15.19 -0.42
N ASP A 279 20.84 -14.57 -0.57
CA ASP A 279 21.24 -13.44 0.27
C ASP A 279 20.19 -12.31 0.17
N ALA A 280 19.83 -11.89 -1.05
CA ALA A 280 18.81 -10.85 -1.25
C ALA A 280 17.46 -11.18 -0.60
N LEU A 281 17.02 -12.44 -0.63
CA LEU A 281 15.80 -12.89 0.05
C LEU A 281 15.91 -12.77 1.57
N GLN A 282 17.02 -13.22 2.16
CA GLN A 282 17.25 -13.12 3.61
C GLN A 282 17.27 -11.66 4.07
N GLN A 283 17.94 -10.78 3.30
CA GLN A 283 17.96 -9.36 3.58
C GLN A 283 16.56 -8.74 3.48
N LEU A 284 15.79 -9.09 2.44
CA LEU A 284 14.42 -8.64 2.26
C LEU A 284 13.54 -9.07 3.45
N GLU A 285 13.63 -10.32 3.88
CA GLU A 285 12.90 -10.84 5.04
C GLU A 285 13.26 -10.10 6.33
N ALA A 286 14.56 -9.82 6.55
CA ALA A 286 15.02 -9.07 7.71
C ALA A 286 14.47 -7.63 7.73
N ILE A 287 14.46 -6.95 6.57
CA ILE A 287 13.86 -5.61 6.42
C ILE A 287 12.36 -5.65 6.71
N LEU A 288 11.63 -6.60 6.13
CA LEU A 288 10.18 -6.68 6.30
C LEU A 288 9.78 -7.02 7.74
N ASN A 289 10.54 -7.92 8.41
CA ASN A 289 10.32 -8.25 9.82
C ASN A 289 10.53 -7.06 10.76
N TYR A 290 11.40 -6.11 10.37
CA TYR A 290 11.49 -4.83 11.07
C TYR A 290 10.24 -3.97 10.79
N GLN A 291 9.89 -3.78 9.52
CA GLN A 291 8.73 -2.99 9.11
C GLN A 291 8.27 -3.38 7.70
N GLY A 292 6.96 -3.47 7.47
CA GLY A 292 6.38 -3.65 6.13
C GLY A 292 5.76 -5.02 5.82
N LEU A 293 5.73 -5.93 6.80
CA LEU A 293 5.05 -7.23 6.66
C LEU A 293 3.65 -7.07 6.06
N GLY A 294 3.37 -7.93 5.08
CA GLY A 294 2.08 -8.00 4.42
C GLY A 294 1.86 -7.01 3.29
N HIS A 295 2.62 -5.92 3.19
CA HIS A 295 2.32 -4.88 2.19
C HIS A 295 2.72 -5.28 0.76
N SER A 296 3.97 -5.08 0.38
CA SER A 296 4.47 -5.39 -0.95
C SER A 296 6.00 -5.42 -1.02
N CYS A 297 6.53 -6.19 -1.95
CA CYS A 297 7.91 -6.12 -2.40
C CYS A 297 7.97 -6.29 -3.92
N GLY A 298 9.17 -6.30 -4.49
CA GLY A 298 9.29 -6.68 -5.89
C GLY A 298 10.71 -6.93 -6.34
N ILE A 299 10.81 -7.23 -7.63
CA ILE A 299 12.02 -7.72 -8.24
C ILE A 299 12.09 -7.27 -9.71
N HIS A 300 13.27 -6.85 -10.11
CA HIS A 300 13.62 -6.62 -11.50
C HIS A 300 14.46 -7.79 -12.00
N THR A 301 13.84 -8.72 -12.73
CA THR A 301 14.45 -9.97 -13.17
C THR A 301 13.82 -10.49 -14.47
N ALA A 302 14.61 -11.14 -15.31
CA ALA A 302 14.14 -11.93 -16.46
C ALA A 302 13.80 -13.38 -16.06
N ASP A 303 14.16 -13.79 -14.84
CA ASP A 303 13.92 -15.13 -14.31
C ASP A 303 12.67 -15.15 -13.41
N MET A 304 11.56 -15.62 -13.98
CA MET A 304 10.28 -15.69 -13.27
C MET A 304 10.30 -16.67 -12.10
N GLU A 305 11.21 -17.64 -12.07
CA GLU A 305 11.31 -18.58 -10.94
C GLU A 305 11.64 -17.85 -9.64
N LYS A 306 12.51 -16.83 -9.70
CA LYS A 306 12.80 -15.97 -8.54
C LYS A 306 11.55 -15.29 -8.01
N ALA A 307 10.68 -14.80 -8.90
CA ALA A 307 9.42 -14.19 -8.50
C ALA A 307 8.44 -15.20 -7.88
N HIS A 308 8.41 -16.45 -8.38
CA HIS A 308 7.61 -17.53 -7.81
C HIS A 308 8.10 -17.92 -6.40
N ILE A 309 9.41 -18.10 -6.22
CA ILE A 309 10.02 -18.34 -4.90
C ILE A 309 9.68 -17.21 -3.93
N MET A 310 9.74 -15.95 -4.37
CA MET A 310 9.31 -14.81 -3.55
C MET A 310 7.83 -14.93 -3.14
N GLY A 311 6.95 -15.34 -4.06
CA GLY A 311 5.53 -15.54 -3.78
C GLY A 311 5.24 -16.66 -2.78
N GLU A 312 6.08 -17.69 -2.71
CA GLU A 312 5.94 -18.80 -1.77
C GLU A 312 6.53 -18.49 -0.38
N ARG A 313 7.60 -17.70 -0.34
CA ARG A 313 8.41 -17.50 0.87
C ARG A 313 8.13 -16.19 1.60
N VAL A 314 7.96 -15.09 0.86
CA VAL A 314 7.93 -13.75 1.44
C VAL A 314 6.53 -13.43 1.98
N LYS A 315 6.47 -12.96 3.22
CA LYS A 315 5.22 -12.53 3.90
C LYS A 315 4.74 -11.16 3.42
N VAL A 316 4.36 -11.06 2.15
CA VAL A 316 3.74 -9.87 1.54
C VAL A 316 2.51 -10.27 0.73
N CYS A 317 1.57 -9.34 0.56
CA CYS A 317 0.38 -9.59 -0.27
C CYS A 317 0.64 -9.36 -1.77
N LYS A 318 1.77 -8.73 -2.13
CA LYS A 318 2.10 -8.37 -3.51
C LYS A 318 3.59 -8.50 -3.78
N VAL A 319 3.91 -9.23 -4.84
CA VAL A 319 5.24 -9.26 -5.45
C VAL A 319 5.11 -8.61 -6.83
N VAL A 320 5.75 -7.46 -7.02
CA VAL A 320 5.74 -6.71 -8.28
C VAL A 320 6.98 -7.05 -9.09
N VAL A 321 6.79 -7.53 -10.32
CA VAL A 321 7.90 -7.94 -11.21
C VAL A 321 8.03 -6.94 -12.35
N ASN A 322 9.23 -6.37 -12.54
CA ASN A 322 9.56 -5.48 -13.67
C ASN A 322 8.57 -4.31 -13.87
N GLN A 323 8.10 -3.70 -12.79
CA GLN A 323 7.18 -2.58 -12.83
C GLN A 323 7.48 -1.57 -11.71
N ALA A 324 7.06 -0.31 -11.90
CA ALA A 324 7.15 0.74 -10.89
C ALA A 324 6.18 0.46 -9.74
N GLN A 325 6.71 0.19 -8.53
CA GLN A 325 5.94 -0.32 -7.39
C GLN A 325 4.76 0.58 -7.02
N SER A 326 5.01 1.86 -6.81
CA SER A 326 4.02 2.80 -6.28
C SER A 326 2.87 3.06 -7.25
N LEU A 327 3.17 2.99 -8.54
CA LEU A 327 2.21 3.20 -9.62
C LEU A 327 1.33 1.98 -9.86
N VAL A 328 1.81 0.79 -9.50
CA VAL A 328 1.14 -0.49 -9.78
C VAL A 328 0.40 -1.07 -8.58
N ASN A 329 0.94 -0.96 -7.37
CA ASN A 329 0.38 -1.60 -6.18
C ASN A 329 -1.03 -1.12 -5.84
N SER A 330 -1.37 0.11 -6.21
CA SER A 330 -2.72 0.69 -6.08
C SER A 330 -3.63 0.42 -7.29
N GLY A 331 -3.15 -0.34 -8.28
CA GLY A 331 -3.79 -0.59 -9.56
C GLY A 331 -3.38 0.41 -10.64
N ALA A 332 -3.02 -0.11 -11.81
CA ALA A 332 -2.60 0.66 -12.99
C ALA A 332 -3.30 0.13 -14.25
N TRP A 333 -3.28 0.91 -15.31
CA TRP A 333 -3.71 0.45 -16.64
C TRP A 333 -2.83 -0.66 -17.22
N THR A 334 -1.66 -0.87 -16.63
CA THR A 334 -0.64 -1.85 -17.05
C THR A 334 -0.58 -3.09 -16.15
N CYS A 335 -1.49 -3.24 -15.17
CA CYS A 335 -1.52 -4.41 -14.28
C CYS A 335 -2.95 -4.91 -14.01
N GLY A 336 -3.05 -6.12 -13.46
CA GLY A 336 -4.33 -6.75 -13.10
C GLY A 336 -4.88 -6.36 -11.72
N TYR A 337 -4.16 -5.55 -10.94
CA TYR A 337 -4.64 -5.16 -9.61
C TYR A 337 -5.87 -4.25 -9.71
N PRO A 338 -6.92 -4.49 -8.90
CA PRO A 338 -8.02 -3.55 -8.78
C PRO A 338 -7.51 -2.18 -8.34
N MET A 339 -7.99 -1.11 -8.98
CA MET A 339 -7.66 0.25 -8.56
C MET A 339 -8.25 0.54 -7.17
N SER A 340 -7.39 0.91 -6.22
CA SER A 340 -7.77 1.18 -4.84
C SER A 340 -6.74 2.05 -4.11
N MET A 341 -7.21 2.84 -3.15
CA MET A 341 -6.38 3.58 -2.20
C MET A 341 -6.40 2.92 -0.81
N THR A 342 -6.87 1.68 -0.71
CA THR A 342 -6.91 0.88 0.52
C THR A 342 -6.33 -0.49 0.22
N LEU A 343 -5.08 -0.68 0.60
CA LEU A 343 -4.29 -1.86 0.29
C LEU A 343 -4.23 -2.76 1.51
N GLY A 344 -4.89 -3.92 1.45
CA GLY A 344 -4.85 -4.90 2.53
C GLY A 344 -3.47 -5.54 2.67
N CYS A 345 -2.99 -5.67 3.90
CA CYS A 345 -1.71 -6.30 4.21
C CYS A 345 -1.84 -7.72 4.80
N GLY A 346 -3.03 -8.34 4.72
CA GLY A 346 -3.29 -9.67 5.24
C GLY A 346 -3.04 -9.79 6.75
N THR A 347 -3.04 -11.02 7.27
CA THR A 347 -2.81 -11.27 8.70
C THR A 347 -1.40 -10.88 9.14
N TRP A 348 -0.42 -10.88 8.23
CA TRP A 348 0.95 -10.42 8.49
C TRP A 348 1.02 -8.93 8.85
N GLY A 349 0.15 -8.11 8.28
CA GLY A 349 -0.01 -6.69 8.62
C GLY A 349 -1.19 -6.40 9.56
N HIS A 350 -1.71 -7.41 10.27
CA HIS A 350 -2.91 -7.31 11.12
C HIS A 350 -4.14 -6.77 10.38
N ASN A 351 -4.41 -7.26 9.17
CA ASN A 351 -5.57 -6.87 8.36
C ASN A 351 -6.46 -8.06 8.02
N SER A 352 -7.74 -7.77 7.75
CA SER A 352 -8.76 -8.75 7.38
C SER A 352 -8.72 -9.21 5.92
N ILE A 353 -7.99 -8.49 5.06
CA ILE A 353 -7.86 -8.77 3.62
C ILE A 353 -6.41 -8.65 3.15
N SER A 354 -6.07 -9.39 2.09
CA SER A 354 -4.74 -9.41 1.44
C SER A 354 -4.76 -8.89 0.00
N HIS A 355 -5.81 -8.17 -0.38
CA HIS A 355 -5.96 -7.60 -1.72
C HIS A 355 -6.28 -6.10 -1.66
N ASN A 356 -6.30 -5.45 -2.82
CA ASN A 356 -6.78 -4.08 -2.95
C ASN A 356 -8.27 -4.06 -2.66
N ALA A 357 -8.69 -3.36 -1.60
CA ALA A 357 -10.11 -3.30 -1.23
C ALA A 357 -10.92 -2.71 -2.38
N THR A 358 -12.07 -3.33 -2.67
CA THR A 358 -12.95 -2.99 -3.77
C THR A 358 -14.40 -2.83 -3.28
N TRP A 359 -15.30 -2.47 -4.19
CA TRP A 359 -16.74 -2.46 -3.93
C TRP A 359 -17.30 -3.83 -3.51
N LYS A 360 -16.63 -4.95 -3.85
CA LYS A 360 -17.08 -6.30 -3.45
C LYS A 360 -16.91 -6.52 -1.95
N ASP A 361 -15.90 -5.87 -1.37
CA ASP A 361 -15.60 -5.93 0.06
C ASP A 361 -16.54 -5.06 0.90
N LEU A 362 -17.39 -4.25 0.23
CA LEU A 362 -18.41 -3.41 0.83
C LEU A 362 -19.82 -3.97 0.61
N LEU A 363 -19.93 -5.30 0.49
CA LEU A 363 -21.19 -6.01 0.29
C LEU A 363 -21.31 -7.19 1.24
N ASN A 364 -22.55 -7.44 1.66
CA ASN A 364 -22.98 -8.72 2.22
C ASN A 364 -23.55 -9.61 1.12
N PHE A 365 -23.50 -10.92 1.32
CA PHE A 365 -24.10 -11.89 0.40
C PHE A 365 -25.11 -12.79 1.11
N THR A 366 -26.30 -12.91 0.53
CA THR A 366 -27.31 -13.92 0.90
C THR A 366 -27.24 -15.07 -0.08
N TYR A 367 -27.13 -16.30 0.42
CA TYR A 367 -27.09 -17.52 -0.40
C TYR A 367 -28.41 -18.27 -0.28
N VAL A 368 -29.01 -18.61 -1.41
CA VAL A 368 -30.17 -19.51 -1.50
C VAL A 368 -29.67 -20.83 -2.08
N SER A 369 -29.82 -21.90 -1.32
CA SER A 369 -29.46 -23.26 -1.74
C SER A 369 -30.69 -24.04 -2.19
N THR A 370 -30.57 -24.73 -3.32
CA THR A 370 -31.55 -25.71 -3.81
C THR A 370 -30.94 -27.11 -3.85
N PRO A 371 -31.72 -28.18 -3.66
CA PRO A 371 -31.20 -29.54 -3.68
C PRO A 371 -30.43 -29.88 -4.96
N ILE A 372 -29.34 -30.63 -4.81
CA ILE A 372 -28.53 -31.22 -5.90
C ILE A 372 -28.38 -32.74 -5.65
N PRO A 373 -27.99 -33.54 -6.65
CA PRO A 373 -27.63 -34.94 -6.44
C PRO A 373 -26.55 -35.10 -5.37
N SER A 374 -26.63 -36.17 -4.57
CA SER A 374 -25.63 -36.45 -3.55
C SER A 374 -24.27 -36.76 -4.20
N THR A 375 -23.21 -36.11 -3.71
CA THR A 375 -21.81 -36.36 -4.08
C THR A 375 -21.02 -36.88 -2.89
N GLN A 376 -21.65 -37.64 -1.99
CA GLN A 376 -20.98 -38.19 -0.81
C GLN A 376 -19.79 -39.05 -1.26
N PRO A 377 -18.55 -38.70 -0.87
CA PRO A 377 -17.39 -39.51 -1.21
C PRO A 377 -17.45 -40.84 -0.46
N THR A 378 -16.92 -41.87 -1.09
CA THR A 378 -16.67 -43.18 -0.48
C THR A 378 -15.50 -43.11 0.51
N ASP A 379 -15.43 -44.05 1.44
CA ASP A 379 -14.27 -44.17 2.35
C ASP A 379 -12.96 -44.35 1.55
N GLU A 380 -12.99 -45.06 0.42
CA GLU A 380 -11.83 -45.23 -0.45
C GLU A 380 -11.34 -43.89 -1.02
N GLU A 381 -12.24 -43.05 -1.52
CA GLU A 381 -11.90 -41.70 -2.02
C GLU A 381 -11.34 -40.78 -0.92
N LEU A 382 -11.79 -40.96 0.33
CA LEU A 382 -11.29 -40.18 1.46
C LEU A 382 -9.92 -40.66 1.97
N PHE A 383 -9.58 -41.94 1.80
CA PHE A 383 -8.44 -42.56 2.49
C PHE A 383 -7.39 -43.25 1.58
N ASP A 384 -7.50 -43.22 0.24
CA ASP A 384 -6.53 -43.84 -0.70
C ASP A 384 -5.13 -43.20 -0.66
N GLY A 385 -4.90 -42.11 0.08
CA GLY A 385 -3.55 -41.52 0.28
C GLY A 385 -2.89 -40.97 -0.99
N LYS A 386 -3.61 -40.97 -2.13
CA LYS A 386 -3.16 -40.44 -3.43
C LYS A 386 -3.49 -38.96 -3.63
N THR A 387 -4.07 -38.30 -2.63
CA THR A 387 -4.53 -36.91 -2.68
C THR A 387 -3.86 -36.08 -1.58
N TYR A 388 -2.55 -35.86 -1.72
CA TYR A 388 -1.83 -34.69 -1.19
C TYR A 388 -0.68 -34.31 -2.12
#